data_AF-A0A7C7P9I8-F1
#
_entry.id   AF-A0A7C7P9I8-F1
#
_cell.length_a   1.000
_cell.length_b   1.000
_cell.length_c   1.000
_cell.angle_alpha   90.00
_cell.angle_beta   90.00
_cell.angle_gamma   90.00
#
_symmetry.space_group_name_H-M   'P 1'
#
loop_
_entity.id
_entity.type
_entity.pdbx_description
1 polymer ?
#
loop_
_entity_poly.entity_id
_entity_poly.type
_entity_poly.pdbx_seq_one_letter_code
_entity_poly.pdbx_strand_id
1 'polypeptide(L)'
;MPNKLPQKKTPGPDGSLGLHGFNVVDFRPLLRAALTNLVSWVEENTSPPETKVPRLDEGTAIPIETALEKFGHLKHIKTPDPSRMWRIREINIGPHESQGITTYPVEERREYPKFVSDIDDDGNEKTGIRMPDISVPVGTHTGWNLRSPETGSPEQIISMVGFTDYFPPDESSSLSIGDPRKSIGERYSCRSDYIKACRNAAKTLVKERYLLAEDIELVVKNCGLRYDEAISK
;
A
#
# COMPACT_ATOMS: atom_id res chain seq x y z
N MET A 1 -5.85 6.69 7.86
CA MET A 1 -5.04 7.27 8.95
C MET A 1 -3.93 6.27 9.27
N PRO A 2 -2.64 6.66 9.26
CA PRO A 2 -1.56 5.78 9.71
C PRO A 2 -1.85 5.40 11.17
N ASN A 3 -1.99 4.11 11.46
CA ASN A 3 -2.33 3.68 12.81
C ASN A 3 -1.10 3.69 13.71
N LYS A 4 -1.32 3.99 15.00
CA LYS A 4 -0.25 4.01 16.01
C LYS A 4 0.22 2.57 16.31
N LEU A 5 1.49 2.44 16.67
CA LEU A 5 2.04 1.21 17.25
C LEU A 5 1.64 1.08 18.74
N PRO A 6 1.50 -0.15 19.29
CA PRO A 6 1.59 -1.43 18.59
C PRO A 6 0.43 -1.62 17.60
N GLN A 7 0.64 -2.46 16.58
CA GLN A 7 -0.40 -2.69 15.58
C GLN A 7 -1.64 -3.32 16.22
N LYS A 8 -2.83 -2.76 15.96
CA LYS A 8 -4.10 -3.23 16.54
C LYS A 8 -5.16 -3.45 15.46
N LYS A 9 -6.04 -4.42 15.71
CA LYS A 9 -7.33 -4.53 15.04
C LYS A 9 -8.27 -3.51 15.66
N THR A 10 -8.48 -2.40 14.98
CA THR A 10 -9.46 -1.37 15.37
C THR A 10 -10.63 -1.39 14.39
N PRO A 11 -11.83 -0.95 14.79
CA PRO A 11 -12.91 -0.72 13.82
C PRO A 11 -12.46 0.25 12.73
N GLY A 12 -12.77 -0.09 11.48
CA GLY A 12 -12.55 0.74 10.30
C GLY A 12 -13.60 1.86 10.18
N PRO A 13 -13.52 2.67 9.11
CA PRO A 13 -14.47 3.77 8.88
C PRO A 13 -15.94 3.34 8.80
N ASP A 14 -16.20 2.10 8.36
CA ASP A 14 -17.53 1.49 8.26
C ASP A 14 -17.92 0.69 9.51
N GLY A 15 -17.14 0.78 10.59
CA GLY A 15 -17.33 0.02 11.83
C GLY A 15 -16.83 -1.42 11.78
N SER A 16 -16.35 -1.91 10.63
CA SER A 16 -15.88 -3.29 10.49
C SER A 16 -14.50 -3.53 11.08
N LEU A 17 -14.27 -4.69 11.68
CA LEU A 17 -12.94 -5.10 12.15
C LEU A 17 -12.13 -5.66 11.00
N GLY A 18 -10.86 -5.30 10.91
CA GLY A 18 -9.91 -5.88 9.95
C GLY A 18 -9.52 -7.31 10.32
N LEU A 19 -9.31 -8.14 9.30
CA LEU A 19 -8.73 -9.47 9.45
C LEU A 19 -7.33 -9.38 10.05
N HIS A 20 -6.55 -8.40 9.60
CA HIS A 20 -5.22 -8.06 10.12
C HIS A 20 -5.24 -6.70 10.81
N GLY A 21 -4.21 -6.42 11.62
CA GLY A 21 -3.98 -5.07 12.14
C GLY A 21 -3.75 -4.08 11.00
N PHE A 22 -4.11 -2.81 11.20
CA PHE A 22 -4.08 -1.84 10.09
C PHE A 22 -2.66 -1.48 9.65
N ASN A 23 -2.56 -0.99 8.42
CA ASN A 23 -1.30 -0.53 7.85
C ASN A 23 -0.69 0.60 8.71
N VAL A 24 0.61 0.47 8.99
CA VAL A 24 1.38 1.40 9.83
C VAL A 24 2.18 2.43 9.03
N VAL A 25 2.19 2.35 7.70
CA VAL A 25 2.93 3.29 6.82
C VAL A 25 2.36 4.70 6.95
N ASP A 26 3.24 5.66 7.20
CA ASP A 26 2.88 7.07 7.33
C ASP A 26 3.34 7.87 6.12
N PHE A 27 2.40 8.16 5.22
CA PHE A 27 2.62 8.93 4.00
C PHE A 27 2.39 10.44 4.17
N ARG A 28 2.12 10.95 5.38
CA ARG A 28 1.87 12.40 5.59
C ARG A 28 3.09 13.28 5.26
N PRO A 29 4.35 12.88 5.53
CA PRO A 29 5.52 13.63 5.07
C PRO A 29 5.56 13.83 3.55
N LEU A 30 5.11 12.81 2.79
CA LEU A 30 4.96 12.93 1.35
C LEU A 30 3.89 13.98 0.97
N LEU A 31 2.74 13.99 1.65
CA LEU A 31 1.70 15.00 1.40
C LEU A 31 2.19 16.43 1.66
N ARG A 32 3.04 16.63 2.68
CA ARG A 32 3.67 17.92 2.94
C ARG A 32 4.58 18.35 1.79
N ALA A 33 5.43 17.45 1.30
CA ALA A 33 6.28 17.74 0.14
C ALA A 33 5.45 18.04 -1.12
N ALA A 34 4.36 17.30 -1.36
CA ALA A 34 3.45 17.55 -2.47
C ALA A 34 2.81 18.94 -2.39
N LEU A 35 2.42 19.41 -1.20
CA LEU A 35 1.92 20.76 -0.99
C LEU A 35 2.99 21.82 -1.29
N THR A 36 4.23 21.64 -0.82
CA THR A 36 5.34 22.54 -1.15
C THR A 36 5.59 22.59 -2.65
N ASN A 37 5.58 21.44 -3.34
CA ASN A 37 5.73 21.39 -4.79
C ASN A 37 4.61 22.13 -5.53
N LEU A 38 3.36 22.04 -5.04
CA LEU A 38 2.24 22.80 -5.59
C LEU A 38 2.45 24.31 -5.43
N VAL A 39 2.91 24.76 -4.25
CA VAL A 39 3.23 26.18 -4.02
C VAL A 39 4.34 26.66 -4.96
N SER A 40 5.46 25.95 -5.04
CA SER A 40 6.56 26.30 -5.97
C SER A 40 6.12 26.29 -7.44
N TRP A 41 5.16 25.42 -7.82
CA TRP A 41 4.62 25.44 -9.17
C TRP A 41 3.78 26.69 -9.44
N VAL A 42 2.93 27.09 -8.50
CA VAL A 42 2.04 28.26 -8.65
C VAL A 42 2.80 29.58 -8.53
N GLU A 43 3.69 29.71 -7.56
CA GLU A 43 4.35 30.98 -7.23
C GLU A 43 5.67 31.19 -7.99
N GLU A 44 6.42 30.12 -8.23
CA GLU A 44 7.78 30.17 -8.78
C GLU A 44 7.87 29.58 -10.20
N ASN A 45 6.75 29.07 -10.74
CA ASN A 45 6.69 28.37 -12.03
C ASN A 45 7.64 27.16 -12.11
N THR A 46 7.96 26.54 -10.97
CA THR A 46 8.81 25.35 -10.90
C THR A 46 7.95 24.11 -11.13
N SER A 47 8.17 23.37 -12.22
CA SER A 47 7.38 22.17 -12.54
C SER A 47 7.40 21.15 -11.38
N PRO A 48 6.28 20.46 -11.07
CA PRO A 48 6.24 19.42 -10.05
C PRO A 48 7.14 18.22 -10.43
N PRO A 49 7.52 17.35 -9.47
CA PRO A 49 8.27 16.14 -9.79
C PRO A 49 7.47 15.19 -10.69
N GLU A 50 8.18 14.43 -11.53
CA GLU A 50 7.62 13.45 -12.47
C GLU A 50 6.82 12.36 -11.75
N THR A 51 5.56 12.15 -12.16
CA THR A 51 4.67 11.18 -11.53
C THR A 51 5.26 9.77 -11.50
N LYS A 52 5.03 9.04 -10.41
CA LYS A 52 5.47 7.64 -10.25
C LYS A 52 4.33 6.64 -10.27
N VAL A 53 3.16 7.03 -10.80
CA VAL A 53 2.01 6.11 -10.89
C VAL A 53 2.35 4.91 -11.77
N PRO A 54 1.81 3.71 -11.48
CA PRO A 54 1.96 2.55 -12.35
C PRO A 54 1.43 2.85 -13.76
N ARG A 55 2.15 2.41 -14.80
CA ARG A 55 1.78 2.63 -16.20
C ARG A 55 1.77 1.33 -17.02
N LEU A 56 0.86 1.28 -17.99
CA LEU A 56 0.73 0.14 -18.90
C LEU A 56 1.87 0.06 -19.91
N ASP A 57 2.30 1.21 -20.44
CA ASP A 57 3.38 1.30 -21.44
C ASP A 57 4.76 0.96 -20.87
N GLU A 58 4.95 1.15 -19.57
CA GLU A 58 6.16 0.73 -18.84
C GLU A 58 6.06 -0.68 -18.25
N GLY A 59 4.91 -1.35 -18.38
CA GLY A 59 4.68 -2.68 -17.81
C GLY A 59 4.63 -2.72 -16.27
N THR A 60 4.42 -1.57 -15.63
CA THR A 60 4.41 -1.43 -14.17
C THR A 60 2.99 -1.48 -13.59
N ALA A 61 1.98 -1.24 -14.42
CA ALA A 61 0.58 -1.50 -14.12
C ALA A 61 0.17 -2.88 -14.65
N ILE A 62 -0.24 -3.78 -13.76
CA ILE A 62 -0.64 -5.16 -14.10
C ILE A 62 -2.10 -5.42 -13.72
N PRO A 63 -2.78 -6.39 -14.36
CA PRO A 63 -4.13 -6.79 -13.95
C PRO A 63 -4.17 -7.18 -12.46
N ILE A 64 -5.24 -6.81 -11.77
CA ILE A 64 -5.38 -7.11 -10.33
C ILE A 64 -5.32 -8.61 -10.04
N GLU A 65 -5.86 -9.45 -10.93
CA GLU A 65 -5.81 -10.91 -10.81
C GLU A 65 -4.36 -11.40 -10.79
N THR A 66 -3.51 -10.87 -11.67
CA THR A 66 -2.07 -11.17 -11.72
C THR A 66 -1.35 -10.70 -10.45
N ALA A 67 -1.70 -9.52 -9.92
CA ALA A 67 -1.12 -9.03 -8.67
C ALA A 67 -1.50 -9.91 -7.47
N LEU A 68 -2.73 -10.41 -7.43
CA LEU A 68 -3.21 -11.29 -6.35
C LEU A 68 -2.63 -12.71 -6.47
N GLU A 69 -2.44 -13.23 -7.68
CA GLU A 69 -1.73 -14.50 -7.92
C GLU A 69 -0.30 -14.49 -7.37
N LYS A 70 0.38 -13.33 -7.43
CA LYS A 70 1.73 -13.15 -6.86
C LYS A 70 1.77 -13.24 -5.33
N PHE A 71 0.65 -13.11 -4.61
CA PHE A 71 0.60 -13.45 -3.19
C PHE A 71 0.50 -14.95 -2.94
N GLY A 72 0.37 -15.76 -3.99
CA GLY A 72 0.11 -17.20 -3.90
C GLY A 72 1.17 -17.99 -3.14
N HIS A 73 2.41 -17.54 -3.04
CA HIS A 73 3.45 -18.17 -2.19
C HIS A 73 3.34 -17.78 -0.71
N LEU A 74 2.71 -16.64 -0.39
CA LEU A 74 2.47 -16.15 0.97
C LEU A 74 1.18 -16.74 1.54
N LYS A 75 1.18 -18.05 1.81
CA LYS A 75 -0.04 -18.83 2.16
C LYS A 75 -0.79 -18.32 3.40
N HIS A 76 -0.12 -17.61 4.31
CA HIS A 76 -0.73 -17.03 5.50
C HIS A 76 -1.48 -15.71 5.22
N ILE A 77 -1.21 -15.05 4.09
CA ILE A 77 -1.91 -13.84 3.66
C ILE A 77 -3.16 -14.22 2.86
N LYS A 78 -4.33 -13.83 3.36
CA LYS A 78 -5.59 -14.01 2.63
C LYS A 78 -5.82 -12.83 1.69
N THR A 79 -5.90 -13.10 0.39
CA THR A 79 -6.17 -12.08 -0.64
C THR A 79 -7.67 -11.86 -0.87
N PRO A 80 -8.08 -10.68 -1.36
CA PRO A 80 -9.46 -10.45 -1.80
C PRO A 80 -9.86 -11.33 -2.96
N ASP A 81 -11.14 -11.65 -3.04
CA ASP A 81 -11.75 -12.31 -4.19
C ASP A 81 -11.98 -11.26 -5.31
N PRO A 82 -11.27 -11.34 -6.45
CA PRO A 82 -11.39 -10.35 -7.53
C PRO A 82 -12.82 -10.22 -8.07
N SER A 83 -13.63 -11.28 -7.99
CA SER A 83 -15.02 -11.29 -8.47
C SER A 83 -15.96 -10.48 -7.57
N ARG A 84 -15.58 -10.28 -6.30
CA ARG A 84 -16.34 -9.55 -5.28
C ARG A 84 -15.86 -8.12 -5.06
N MET A 85 -14.77 -7.72 -5.71
CA MET A 85 -14.28 -6.35 -5.68
C MET A 85 -15.16 -5.41 -6.51
N TRP A 86 -15.06 -4.10 -6.24
CA TRP A 86 -15.72 -3.07 -7.02
C TRP A 86 -15.31 -3.14 -8.49
N ARG A 87 -16.30 -3.10 -9.38
CA ARG A 87 -16.10 -3.18 -10.83
C ARG A 87 -16.67 -1.92 -11.48
N ILE A 88 -16.00 -1.38 -12.48
CA ILE A 88 -16.55 -0.27 -13.28
C ILE A 88 -17.09 -0.87 -14.56
N ARG A 89 -18.33 -0.52 -14.91
CA ARG A 89 -19.03 -1.05 -16.08
C ARG A 89 -19.50 0.11 -16.94
N GLU A 90 -19.51 -0.10 -18.24
CA GLU A 90 -20.26 0.76 -19.15
C GLU A 90 -21.75 0.60 -18.84
N ILE A 91 -22.44 1.72 -18.66
CA ILE A 91 -23.88 1.75 -18.39
C ILE A 91 -24.55 2.40 -19.59
N ASN A 92 -25.43 1.66 -20.27
CA ASN A 92 -26.30 2.22 -21.28
C ASN A 92 -27.57 2.74 -20.62
N ILE A 93 -27.73 4.07 -20.61
CA ILE A 93 -28.88 4.75 -20.00
C ILE A 93 -30.04 5.01 -20.98
N GLY A 94 -29.94 4.52 -22.22
CA GLY A 94 -31.00 4.57 -23.23
C GLY A 94 -30.81 5.67 -24.28
N PRO A 95 -31.75 5.77 -25.25
CA PRO A 95 -31.58 6.58 -26.46
C PRO A 95 -31.59 8.10 -26.22
N HIS A 96 -32.03 8.54 -25.04
CA HIS A 96 -32.10 9.96 -24.66
C HIS A 96 -30.98 10.38 -23.72
N GLU A 97 -29.88 9.61 -23.65
CA GLU A 97 -28.68 9.92 -22.88
C GLU A 97 -28.18 11.36 -23.10
N SER A 98 -28.15 11.82 -24.35
CA SER A 98 -27.68 13.18 -24.70
C SER A 98 -28.54 14.30 -24.13
N GLN A 99 -29.75 13.99 -23.65
CA GLN A 99 -30.66 14.92 -22.99
C GLN A 99 -30.63 14.77 -21.46
N GLY A 100 -29.79 13.88 -20.93
CA GLY A 100 -29.74 13.54 -19.50
C GLY A 100 -30.92 12.68 -19.03
N ILE A 101 -31.67 12.04 -19.94
CA ILE A 101 -32.85 11.24 -19.61
C ILE A 101 -32.47 9.76 -19.60
N THR A 102 -32.67 9.11 -18.45
CA THR A 102 -32.37 7.68 -18.24
C THR A 102 -33.60 6.81 -18.45
N THR A 103 -33.44 5.69 -19.16
CA THR A 103 -34.42 4.60 -19.25
C THR A 103 -34.08 3.50 -18.25
N TYR A 104 -35.05 3.08 -17.45
CA TYR A 104 -34.88 1.98 -16.49
C TYR A 104 -35.60 0.70 -16.96
N PRO A 105 -35.06 -0.50 -16.67
CA PRO A 105 -33.75 -0.74 -16.04
C PRO A 105 -32.60 -0.36 -16.98
N VAL A 106 -31.49 0.11 -16.40
CA VAL A 106 -30.27 0.39 -17.18
C VAL A 106 -29.62 -0.92 -17.62
N GLU A 107 -28.99 -0.91 -18.79
CA GLU A 107 -28.25 -2.06 -19.32
C GLU A 107 -26.76 -1.94 -18.96
N GLU A 108 -26.24 -2.90 -18.19
CA GLU A 108 -24.79 -3.03 -17.96
C GLU A 108 -24.13 -3.67 -19.19
N ARG A 109 -23.02 -3.10 -19.65
CA ARG A 109 -22.24 -3.58 -20.79
C ARG A 109 -20.84 -4.02 -20.37
N ARG A 110 -19.80 -3.57 -21.07
CA ARG A 110 -18.42 -4.01 -20.87
C ARG A 110 -17.93 -3.63 -19.46
N GLU A 111 -17.23 -4.55 -18.82
CA GLU A 111 -16.45 -4.24 -17.62
C GLU A 111 -15.10 -3.61 -18.01
N TYR A 112 -14.72 -2.55 -17.30
CA TYR A 112 -13.39 -1.94 -17.47
C TYR A 112 -12.34 -2.78 -16.75
N PRO A 113 -11.20 -3.08 -17.40
CA PRO A 113 -10.11 -3.81 -16.76
C PRO A 113 -9.54 -3.02 -15.57
N LYS A 114 -9.16 -3.74 -14.51
CA LYS A 114 -8.60 -3.18 -13.27
C LYS A 114 -7.09 -3.39 -13.28
N PHE A 115 -6.34 -2.30 -13.33
CA PHE A 115 -4.88 -2.35 -13.23
C PHE A 115 -4.40 -1.74 -11.91
N VAL A 116 -3.42 -2.39 -11.30
CA VAL A 116 -2.79 -1.98 -10.04
C VAL A 116 -1.27 -1.99 -10.20
N SER A 117 -0.53 -1.41 -9.24
CA SER A 117 0.93 -1.51 -9.23
C SER A 117 1.35 -2.97 -9.18
N ASP A 118 2.37 -3.31 -9.97
CA ASP A 118 3.09 -4.55 -9.77
C ASP A 118 3.80 -4.54 -8.40
N ILE A 119 3.99 -5.74 -7.85
CA ILE A 119 4.58 -6.01 -6.53
C ILE A 119 5.84 -6.88 -6.64
N ASP A 120 6.68 -6.80 -5.62
CA ASP A 120 7.83 -7.69 -5.43
C ASP A 120 7.45 -8.99 -4.71
N ASP A 121 8.43 -9.87 -4.50
CA ASP A 121 8.22 -11.17 -3.85
C ASP A 121 7.84 -11.04 -2.37
N ASP A 122 8.03 -9.85 -1.78
CA ASP A 122 7.59 -9.51 -0.43
C ASP A 122 6.18 -8.92 -0.41
N GLY A 123 5.51 -8.81 -1.56
CA GLY A 123 4.16 -8.27 -1.67
C GLY A 123 4.07 -6.75 -1.54
N ASN A 124 5.18 -6.02 -1.68
CA ASN A 124 5.23 -4.56 -1.65
C ASN A 124 5.25 -3.97 -3.06
N GLU A 125 4.66 -2.79 -3.27
CA GLU A 125 4.61 -2.16 -4.59
C GLU A 125 6.01 -1.79 -5.13
N LYS A 126 6.26 -2.14 -6.39
CA LYS A 126 7.51 -1.81 -7.12
C LYS A 126 7.50 -0.40 -7.70
N THR A 127 6.31 0.16 -7.90
CA THR A 127 6.11 1.52 -8.41
C THR A 127 5.29 2.37 -7.45
N GLY A 128 5.08 3.64 -7.79
CA GLY A 128 4.60 4.64 -6.86
C GLY A 128 5.75 5.34 -6.13
N ILE A 129 5.36 6.23 -5.22
CA ILE A 129 6.30 6.95 -4.37
C ILE A 129 6.55 6.07 -3.14
N ARG A 130 7.61 5.26 -3.23
CA ARG A 130 7.95 4.25 -2.23
C ARG A 130 8.61 4.89 -1.02
N MET A 131 7.82 5.17 0.03
CA MET A 131 8.32 5.59 1.34
C MET A 131 9.38 4.59 1.86
N PRO A 132 10.26 4.97 2.82
CA PRO A 132 11.26 4.05 3.35
C PRO A 132 10.68 2.74 3.91
N ASP A 133 9.44 2.77 4.42
CA ASP A 133 8.73 1.56 4.85
C ASP A 133 8.48 0.55 3.71
N ILE A 134 8.44 1.01 2.45
CA ILE A 134 8.20 0.19 1.24
C ILE A 134 9.50 -0.15 0.52
N SER A 135 10.45 0.79 0.47
CA SER A 135 11.75 0.60 -0.22
C SER A 135 12.80 -0.10 0.64
N VAL A 136 12.65 -0.07 1.96
CA VAL A 136 13.49 -0.75 2.96
C VAL A 136 12.55 -1.47 3.94
N PRO A 137 11.82 -2.51 3.49
CA PRO A 137 10.69 -3.03 4.24
C PRO A 137 11.12 -3.88 5.45
N VAL A 138 10.27 -3.85 6.48
CA VAL A 138 10.27 -4.81 7.61
C VAL A 138 8.97 -5.63 7.64
N GLY A 139 8.16 -5.51 6.60
CA GLY A 139 6.89 -6.20 6.43
C GLY A 139 6.32 -6.00 5.03
N THR A 140 5.26 -6.74 4.74
CA THR A 140 4.37 -6.50 3.61
C THR A 140 3.36 -5.42 3.99
N HIS A 141 3.23 -4.39 3.16
CA HIS A 141 2.31 -3.29 3.36
C HIS A 141 1.31 -3.26 2.22
N THR A 142 0.02 -3.39 2.51
CA THR A 142 -1.02 -3.43 1.48
C THR A 142 -1.94 -2.22 1.56
N GLY A 143 -2.60 -1.91 0.45
CA GLY A 143 -3.68 -0.91 0.37
C GLY A 143 -5.09 -1.46 0.68
N TRP A 144 -5.19 -2.74 1.05
CA TRP A 144 -6.45 -3.45 1.29
C TRP A 144 -6.35 -4.33 2.54
N ASN A 145 -7.47 -4.59 3.21
CA ASN A 145 -7.55 -5.48 4.37
C ASN A 145 -8.93 -6.12 4.36
N LEU A 146 -8.99 -7.45 4.43
CA LEU A 146 -10.26 -8.16 4.48
C LEU A 146 -10.97 -7.90 5.80
N ARG A 147 -12.29 -8.05 5.81
CA ARG A 147 -13.07 -8.00 7.05
C ARG A 147 -12.78 -9.23 7.92
N SER A 148 -12.75 -9.01 9.23
CA SER A 148 -12.76 -10.08 10.22
C SER A 148 -14.08 -10.86 10.09
N PRO A 149 -14.06 -12.20 10.19
CA PRO A 149 -15.28 -13.00 10.25
C PRO A 149 -16.26 -12.54 11.35
N GLU A 150 -15.75 -11.92 12.42
CA GLU A 150 -16.56 -11.36 13.52
C GLU A 150 -17.51 -10.23 13.10
N THR A 151 -17.18 -9.49 12.03
CA THR A 151 -18.06 -8.44 11.48
C THR A 151 -18.90 -8.95 10.30
N GLY A 152 -18.64 -10.16 9.79
CA GLY A 152 -19.29 -10.71 8.61
C GLY A 152 -18.75 -10.19 7.28
N SER A 153 -19.16 -10.84 6.19
CA SER A 153 -18.62 -10.64 4.82
C SER A 153 -17.07 -10.67 4.77
N PRO A 154 -16.41 -11.73 5.30
CA PRO A 154 -14.94 -11.81 5.41
C PRO A 154 -14.20 -11.77 4.06
N GLU A 155 -14.91 -11.94 2.96
CA GLU A 155 -14.40 -11.86 1.59
C GLU A 155 -14.41 -10.44 1.01
N GLN A 156 -15.00 -9.48 1.72
CA GLN A 156 -14.98 -8.06 1.36
C GLN A 156 -13.78 -7.37 2.00
N ILE A 157 -13.25 -6.36 1.30
CA ILE A 157 -12.24 -5.45 1.86
C ILE A 157 -12.90 -4.34 2.68
N ILE A 158 -12.17 -3.81 3.65
CA ILE A 158 -12.52 -2.56 4.32
C ILE A 158 -12.07 -1.40 3.42
N SER A 159 -12.98 -0.48 3.13
CA SER A 159 -12.70 0.66 2.25
C SER A 159 -11.55 1.51 2.79
N MET A 160 -10.54 1.74 1.95
CA MET A 160 -9.36 2.58 2.23
C MET A 160 -8.52 2.16 3.45
N VAL A 161 -8.64 0.90 3.87
CA VAL A 161 -7.88 0.36 5.00
C VAL A 161 -7.00 -0.78 4.52
N GLY A 162 -5.69 -0.60 4.65
CA GLY A 162 -4.68 -1.62 4.42
C GLY A 162 -4.28 -2.38 5.68
N PHE A 163 -3.37 -3.35 5.54
CA PHE A 163 -2.68 -3.95 6.68
C PHE A 163 -1.15 -3.89 6.53
N THR A 164 -0.48 -4.16 7.64
CA THR A 164 0.95 -4.51 7.65
C THR A 164 1.08 -5.93 8.18
N ASP A 165 1.83 -6.75 7.49
CA ASP A 165 2.22 -8.09 7.94
C ASP A 165 3.74 -8.13 8.06
N TYR A 166 4.24 -8.15 9.30
CA TYR A 166 5.68 -8.05 9.56
C TYR A 166 6.42 -9.31 9.10
N PHE A 167 7.68 -9.13 8.68
CA PHE A 167 8.55 -10.25 8.40
C PHE A 167 8.97 -10.94 9.71
N PRO A 168 9.30 -12.24 9.66
CA PRO A 168 9.81 -12.96 10.83
C PRO A 168 11.07 -12.27 11.38
N PRO A 169 11.30 -12.24 12.71
CA PRO A 169 12.49 -11.61 13.27
C PRO A 169 13.78 -12.34 12.85
N ASP A 170 13.74 -13.67 12.76
CA ASP A 170 14.86 -14.54 12.42
C ASP A 170 14.46 -15.75 11.57
N GLU A 171 15.47 -16.47 11.05
CA GLU A 171 15.30 -17.65 10.19
C GLU A 171 14.53 -18.78 10.89
N SER A 172 14.77 -19.01 12.18
CA SER A 172 14.05 -20.02 12.96
C SER A 172 12.55 -19.72 13.00
N SER A 173 12.20 -18.46 13.20
CA SER A 173 10.82 -17.99 13.21
C SER A 173 10.18 -18.15 11.84
N SER A 174 10.90 -17.78 10.77
CA SER A 174 10.46 -17.96 9.37
C SER A 174 10.13 -19.42 9.05
N LEU A 175 11.02 -20.35 9.41
CA LEU A 175 10.83 -21.78 9.20
C LEU A 175 9.65 -22.33 10.02
N SER A 176 9.45 -21.84 11.24
CA SER A 176 8.37 -22.32 12.12
C SER A 176 6.97 -22.01 11.60
N ILE A 177 6.80 -20.86 10.94
CA ILE A 177 5.52 -20.43 10.37
C ILE A 177 5.43 -20.71 8.86
N GLY A 178 6.49 -21.21 8.25
CA GLY A 178 6.56 -21.49 6.82
C GLY A 178 6.49 -20.24 5.95
N ASP A 179 6.98 -19.10 6.45
CA ASP A 179 7.04 -17.85 5.70
C ASP A 179 8.24 -17.89 4.74
N PRO A 180 8.03 -17.76 3.42
CA PRO A 180 9.11 -17.82 2.45
C PRO A 180 9.89 -16.50 2.32
N ARG A 181 9.41 -15.40 2.93
CA ARG A 181 10.09 -14.10 2.89
C ARG A 181 11.31 -14.15 3.80
N LYS A 182 12.39 -13.48 3.38
CA LYS A 182 13.58 -13.32 4.24
C LYS A 182 13.20 -12.65 5.55
N SER A 183 13.70 -13.20 6.66
CA SER A 183 13.54 -12.63 7.99
C SER A 183 14.26 -11.28 8.11
N ILE A 184 13.96 -10.53 9.17
CA ILE A 184 14.60 -9.25 9.45
C ILE A 184 16.11 -9.44 9.69
N GLY A 185 16.50 -10.46 10.45
CA GLY A 185 17.90 -10.81 10.72
C GLY A 185 18.70 -11.17 9.45
N GLU A 186 18.07 -11.74 8.43
CA GLU A 186 18.71 -12.00 7.14
C GLU A 186 18.83 -10.75 6.26
N ARG A 187 17.92 -9.78 6.43
CA ARG A 187 17.90 -8.53 5.64
C ARG A 187 18.84 -7.48 6.17
N TYR A 188 18.93 -7.34 7.49
CA TYR A 188 19.66 -6.28 8.15
C TYR A 188 20.55 -6.87 9.25
N SER A 189 21.86 -6.66 9.17
CA SER A 189 22.80 -7.16 10.17
C SER A 189 22.51 -6.61 11.57
N CYS A 190 21.98 -5.40 11.65
CA CYS A 190 21.58 -4.79 12.91
C CYS A 190 20.62 -3.59 12.69
N ARG A 191 20.01 -3.13 13.78
CA ARG A 191 19.11 -1.97 13.77
C ARG A 191 19.76 -0.71 13.18
N SER A 192 21.05 -0.45 13.45
CA SER A 192 21.74 0.72 12.90
C SER A 192 21.90 0.65 11.38
N ASP A 193 22.09 -0.54 10.81
CA ASP A 193 22.17 -0.73 9.35
C ASP A 193 20.82 -0.46 8.70
N TYR A 194 19.74 -0.97 9.29
CA TYR A 194 18.38 -0.66 8.87
C TYR A 194 18.10 0.85 8.91
N ILE A 195 18.40 1.52 10.03
CA ILE A 195 18.21 2.98 10.17
C ILE A 195 19.03 3.77 9.13
N LYS A 196 20.25 3.32 8.82
CA LYS A 196 21.08 3.91 7.77
C LYS A 196 20.43 3.74 6.39
N ALA A 197 19.90 2.56 6.09
CA ALA A 197 19.19 2.29 4.85
C ALA A 197 17.92 3.17 4.72
N CYS A 198 17.10 3.27 5.76
CA CYS A 198 15.93 4.16 5.76
C CYS A 198 16.31 5.62 5.54
N ARG A 199 17.39 6.10 6.18
CA ARG A 199 17.87 7.48 5.99
C ARG A 199 18.34 7.72 4.55
N ASN A 200 19.00 6.74 3.94
CA ASN A 200 19.41 6.85 2.53
C ASN A 200 18.19 6.89 1.60
N ALA A 201 17.19 6.03 1.83
CA ALA A 201 15.93 6.06 1.07
C ALA A 201 15.21 7.40 1.22
N ALA A 202 15.11 7.94 2.43
CA ALA A 202 14.51 9.26 2.67
C ALA A 202 15.27 10.39 1.96
N LYS A 203 16.61 10.38 1.99
CA LYS A 203 17.45 11.34 1.25
C LYS A 203 17.25 11.26 -0.25
N THR A 204 17.05 10.06 -0.81
CA THR A 204 16.69 9.89 -2.23
C THR A 204 15.36 10.57 -2.53
N LEU A 205 14.33 10.33 -1.72
CA LEU A 205 13.02 10.99 -1.91
C LEU A 205 13.11 12.51 -1.77
N VAL A 206 13.98 13.05 -0.92
CA VAL A 206 14.22 14.50 -0.84
C VAL A 206 14.83 15.04 -2.15
N LYS A 207 15.83 14.34 -2.71
CA LYS A 207 16.41 14.72 -4.02
C LYS A 207 15.37 14.69 -5.14
N GLU A 208 14.43 13.77 -5.07
CA GLU A 208 13.31 13.65 -6.01
C GLU A 208 12.14 14.58 -5.71
N ARG A 209 12.23 15.41 -4.65
CA ARG A 209 11.16 16.31 -4.16
C ARG A 209 9.90 15.61 -3.65
N TYR A 210 10.02 14.35 -3.26
CA TYR A 210 8.96 13.55 -2.63
C TYR A 210 8.99 13.57 -1.10
N LEU A 211 10.04 14.12 -0.51
CA LEU A 211 10.11 14.43 0.92
C LEU A 211 10.74 15.81 1.12
N LEU A 212 10.43 16.44 2.24
CA LEU A 212 11.14 17.62 2.73
C LEU A 212 12.37 17.17 3.52
N ALA A 213 13.47 17.93 3.43
CA ALA A 213 14.69 17.63 4.17
C ALA A 213 14.46 17.57 5.70
N GLU A 214 13.58 18.43 6.21
CA GLU A 214 13.19 18.50 7.62
C GLU A 214 12.44 17.25 8.10
N ASP A 215 11.81 16.51 7.18
CA ASP A 215 11.02 15.32 7.52
C ASP A 215 11.86 14.04 7.59
N ILE A 216 13.14 14.08 7.20
CA ILE A 216 14.02 12.89 7.18
C ILE A 216 14.05 12.22 8.56
N GLU A 217 14.34 12.97 9.63
CA GLU A 217 14.53 12.36 10.95
C GLU A 217 13.19 11.88 11.55
N LEU A 218 12.06 12.51 11.20
CA LEU A 218 10.72 12.02 11.56
C LEU A 218 10.44 10.67 10.88
N VAL A 219 10.69 10.58 9.57
CA VAL A 219 10.49 9.34 8.79
C VAL A 219 11.38 8.23 9.33
N VAL A 220 12.67 8.51 9.54
CA VAL A 220 13.65 7.54 10.06
C VAL A 220 13.26 7.06 11.47
N LYS A 221 12.82 7.98 12.34
CA LYS A 221 12.31 7.62 13.67
C LYS A 221 11.13 6.66 13.58
N ASN A 222 10.16 6.94 12.71
CA ASN A 222 9.00 6.08 12.54
C ASN A 222 9.37 4.70 11.98
N CYS A 223 10.29 4.62 11.02
CA CYS A 223 10.83 3.35 10.53
C CYS A 223 11.49 2.55 11.65
N GLY A 224 12.25 3.21 12.54
CA GLY A 224 12.86 2.59 13.72
C GLY A 224 11.84 1.97 14.66
N LEU A 225 10.74 2.69 14.95
CA LEU A 225 9.67 2.15 15.79
C LEU A 225 9.00 0.91 15.19
N ARG A 226 8.84 0.87 13.86
CA ARG A 226 8.27 -0.28 13.15
C ARG A 226 9.23 -1.47 13.13
N TYR A 227 10.53 -1.24 13.01
CA TYR A 227 11.54 -2.28 13.17
C TYR A 227 11.51 -2.88 14.58
N ASP A 228 11.42 -2.03 15.60
CA ASP A 228 11.36 -2.48 17.00
C ASP A 228 10.09 -3.31 17.27
N GLU A 229 8.94 -2.90 16.71
CA GLU A 229 7.70 -3.70 16.76
C GLU A 229 7.89 -5.04 16.03
N ALA A 230 8.46 -5.03 14.82
CA ALA A 230 8.60 -6.22 13.99
C ALA A 230 9.54 -7.27 14.62
N ILE A 231 10.63 -6.84 15.26
CA ILE A 231 11.53 -7.73 16.02
C ILE A 231 10.87 -8.29 17.28
N SER A 232 9.85 -7.63 17.81
CA SER A 232 9.14 -8.07 19.03
C SER A 232 8.02 -9.09 18.79
N LYS A 233 7.72 -9.42 17.53
CA LYS A 233 6.68 -10.37 17.12
C LYS A 233 7.24 -11.77 16.96
#